data_AF-A0A2S9GJK2-F1
#
_entry.id   AF-A0A2S9GJK2-F1
#
_cell.length_a   1.000
_cell.length_b   1.000
_cell.length_c   1.000
_cell.angle_alpha   90.00
_cell.angle_beta   90.00
_cell.angle_gamma   90.00
#
_symmetry.space_group_name_H-M   'P 1'
#
loop_
_entity.id
_entity.type
_entity.pdbx_description
1 polymer ?
#
loop_
_entity_poly.entity_id
_entity_poly.type
_entity_poly.pdbx_seq_one_letter_code
_entity_poly.pdbx_strand_id
1 'polypeptide(L)' 'FVFYNIPAQFFAMHQDPWPEDILKRSYFLMGICGEDTDRPCPAPALPMPLTNSGYINHDGELVLPEGVELPRNVPIERGN' A
#
# COMPACT_ATOMS: atom_id res chain seq x y z
N PHE A 1 -25.99 -1.84 -8.65
CA PHE A 1 -25.04 -1.35 -7.62
C PHE A 1 -24.14 -2.46 -7.11
N VAL A 2 -24.66 -3.50 -6.45
CA VAL A 2 -23.86 -4.58 -5.81
C VAL A 2 -22.96 -5.32 -6.80
N PHE A 3 -23.49 -5.76 -7.94
CA PHE A 3 -22.73 -6.54 -8.95
C PHE A 3 -21.62 -5.77 -9.67
N TYR A 4 -21.59 -4.44 -9.57
CA TYR A 4 -20.48 -3.63 -10.08
C TYR A 4 -19.50 -3.30 -8.94
N ASN A 5 -20.01 -2.84 -7.80
CA ASN A 5 -19.17 -2.35 -6.71
C ASN A 5 -18.39 -3.46 -6.01
N ILE A 6 -19.00 -4.62 -5.75
CA ILE A 6 -18.30 -5.71 -5.06
C ILE A 6 -17.10 -6.21 -5.87
N PRO A 7 -17.25 -6.57 -7.17
CA PRO A 7 -16.08 -6.93 -7.98
C PRO A 7 -15.08 -5.79 -8.11
N ALA A 8 -15.53 -4.54 -8.31
CA ALA A 8 -14.63 -3.40 -8.43
C ALA A 8 -13.77 -3.19 -7.16
N GLN A 9 -14.38 -3.26 -5.97
CA GLN A 9 -13.66 -3.16 -4.70
C GLN A 9 -12.72 -4.34 -4.50
N PHE A 10 -13.14 -5.55 -4.88
CA PHE A 10 -12.29 -6.73 -4.81
C PHE A 10 -11.00 -6.53 -5.62
N PHE A 11 -11.11 -6.14 -6.89
CA PHE A 11 -9.93 -5.87 -7.72
C PHE A 11 -9.08 -4.73 -7.16
N ALA A 12 -9.67 -3.65 -6.65
CA ALA A 12 -8.95 -2.54 -6.06
C ALA A 12 -8.12 -2.95 -4.81
N MET A 13 -8.56 -3.98 -4.07
CA MET A 13 -7.84 -4.50 -2.91
C MET A 13 -6.83 -5.61 -3.24
N HIS A 14 -6.93 -6.23 -4.42
CA HIS A 14 -6.07 -7.31 -4.90
C HIS A 14 -5.27 -6.85 -6.12
N GLN A 15 -4.57 -5.72 -5.99
CA GLN A 15 -3.73 -5.19 -7.05
C GLN A 15 -2.42 -6.01 -7.10
N ASP A 16 -2.34 -6.93 -8.05
CA ASP A 16 -1.09 -7.60 -8.41
C ASP A 16 -0.08 -6.59 -8.99
N PRO A 17 1.23 -6.90 -8.95
CA PRO A 17 2.25 -6.03 -9.52
C PRO A 17 1.99 -5.78 -11.00
N TRP A 18 1.95 -4.49 -11.36
CA TRP A 18 1.73 -4.10 -12.75
C TRP A 18 2.98 -4.40 -13.58
N PRO A 19 2.82 -4.78 -14.87
CA PRO A 19 3.94 -4.98 -15.78
C PRO A 19 4.81 -3.71 -15.90
N GLU A 20 6.13 -3.89 -16.03
CA GLU A 20 7.07 -2.77 -16.16
C GLU A 20 6.73 -1.80 -17.30
N ASP A 21 6.17 -2.29 -18.41
CA ASP A 21 5.78 -1.46 -19.55
C ASP A 21 4.60 -0.52 -19.22
N ILE A 22 3.77 -0.87 -18.24
CA ILE A 22 2.72 0.02 -17.71
C ILE A 22 3.34 1.03 -16.75
N LEU A 23 4.25 0.58 -15.88
CA LEU A 23 4.92 1.45 -14.90
C LEU A 23 5.82 2.52 -15.57
N LYS A 24 6.37 2.23 -16.75
CA LYS A 24 7.14 3.20 -17.55
C LYS A 24 6.29 4.32 -18.15
N ARG A 25 4.96 4.18 -18.11
CA ARG A 25 4.00 5.14 -18.69
C ARG A 25 3.32 5.92 -17.58
N SER A 26 3.85 7.11 -17.31
CA SER A 26 3.37 8.01 -16.25
C SER A 26 1.86 8.26 -16.27
N TYR A 27 1.22 8.27 -17.44
CA TYR A 27 -0.23 8.46 -17.58
C TYR A 27 -1.08 7.37 -16.88
N PHE A 28 -0.59 6.13 -16.76
CA PHE A 28 -1.34 5.06 -16.07
C PHE A 28 -1.20 5.09 -14.56
N LEU A 29 -0.16 5.77 -14.05
CA LEU A 29 0.14 5.82 -12.62
C LEU A 29 -0.59 6.95 -11.90
N MET A 30 -1.04 7.98 -12.64
CA MET A 30 -1.78 9.14 -12.10
C MET A 30 -1.06 9.82 -10.91
N GLY A 31 0.26 9.67 -10.81
CA GLY A 31 1.07 10.17 -9.69
C GLY A 31 0.78 9.51 -8.34
N ILE A 32 0.17 8.32 -8.33
CA ILE A 32 -0.20 7.60 -7.10
C ILE A 32 0.96 6.73 -6.59
N CYS A 33 1.76 6.20 -7.50
CA CYS A 33 2.96 5.41 -7.22
C CYS A 33 3.96 5.53 -8.38
N GLY A 34 5.22 5.13 -8.16
CA GLY A 34 6.27 5.12 -9.18
C GLY A 34 7.44 6.07 -8.87
N GLU A 35 8.28 6.31 -9.88
CA GLU A 35 9.54 7.08 -9.76
C GLU A 35 9.31 8.53 -9.30
N ASP A 36 8.25 9.18 -9.78
CA ASP A 36 7.91 10.57 -9.43
C ASP A 36 7.27 10.70 -8.03
N THR A 37 7.18 9.60 -7.26
CA THR A 37 6.53 9.56 -5.95
C THR A 37 7.44 8.88 -4.94
N ASP A 38 7.24 9.16 -3.66
CA ASP A 38 7.96 8.44 -2.58
C ASP A 38 7.38 7.04 -2.30
N ARG A 39 6.46 6.57 -3.17
CA ARG A 39 5.70 5.34 -2.97
C ARG A 39 5.96 4.34 -4.10
N PRO A 40 6.55 3.17 -3.81
CA PRO A 40 6.61 2.09 -4.77
C PRO A 40 5.20 1.62 -5.15
N CYS A 41 5.04 1.15 -6.39
CA CYS A 41 3.77 0.58 -6.83
C CYS A 41 3.50 -0.77 -6.14
N PRO A 42 2.22 -1.21 -6.09
CA PRO A 42 1.83 -2.44 -5.41
C PRO A 42 2.67 -3.63 -5.87
N ALA A 43 3.22 -4.37 -4.92
CA ALA A 43 4.01 -5.56 -5.17
C ALA A 43 3.78 -6.58 -4.05
N PRO A 44 3.94 -7.90 -4.30
CA PRO A 44 3.70 -8.93 -3.29
C PRO A 44 4.60 -8.82 -2.06
N ALA A 45 5.74 -8.13 -2.19
CA ALA A 45 6.68 -7.88 -1.11
C ALA A 45 6.26 -6.72 -0.17
N LEU A 46 5.26 -5.91 -0.55
CA LEU A 46 4.87 -4.71 0.18
C LEU A 46 3.41 -4.78 0.63
N PRO A 47 3.10 -4.40 1.88
CA PRO A 47 1.72 -4.24 2.30
C PRO A 47 1.10 -3.02 1.60
N MET A 48 -0.21 -3.09 1.32
CA MET A 48 -0.95 -1.95 0.77
C MET A 48 -1.10 -0.85 1.83
N PRO A 49 -0.51 0.35 1.64
CA PRO A 49 -0.65 1.43 2.61
C PRO A 49 -2.06 2.01 2.58
N LEU A 50 -2.60 2.33 3.75
CA LEU A 50 -3.82 3.12 3.91
C LEU A 50 -3.46 4.60 4.05
N THR A 51 -4.45 5.49 3.92
CA THR A 51 -4.27 6.95 3.96
C THR A 51 -3.53 7.47 5.20
N ASN A 52 -3.69 6.79 6.34
CA ASN A 52 -3.09 7.18 7.63
C ASN A 52 -2.10 6.13 8.17
N SER A 53 -1.64 5.20 7.34
CA SER A 53 -0.64 4.21 7.75
C SER A 53 0.77 4.66 7.39
N GLY A 54 1.77 4.06 8.04
CA GLY A 54 3.11 4.05 7.49
C GLY A 54 3.16 3.38 6.13
N TYR A 55 4.13 3.77 5.30
CA TYR A 55 4.43 3.15 4.02
C TYR A 55 5.93 2.90 3.89
N ILE A 56 6.30 1.98 3.01
CA ILE A 56 7.71 1.69 2.71
C ILE A 56 8.11 2.56 1.50
N ASN A 57 9.21 3.30 1.61
CA ASN A 57 9.77 4.08 0.50
C ASN A 57 10.59 3.19 -0.46
N HIS A 58 11.16 3.78 -1.51
CA HIS A 58 11.98 3.04 -2.49
C HIS A 58 13.28 2.47 -1.90
N ASP A 59 13.76 3.02 -0.79
CA ASP A 59 14.95 2.55 -0.06
C ASP A 59 14.64 1.40 0.91
N GLY A 60 13.36 1.04 1.08
CA GLY A 60 12.92 0.00 2.00
C GLY A 60 12.73 0.47 3.45
N GLU A 61 12.73 1.78 3.68
CA GLU A 61 12.51 2.38 5.00
C GLU A 61 11.03 2.63 5.28
N LEU A 62 10.60 2.41 6.53
CA LEU A 62 9.25 2.70 6.97
C LEU A 62 9.09 4.18 7.30
N VAL A 63 8.36 4.90 6.46
CA VAL A 63 7.99 6.30 6.65
C VAL A 63 6.63 6.36 7.34
N LEU A 64 6.58 7.00 8.51
CA LEU A 64 5.35 7.23 9.26
C LEU A 64 4.81 8.63 8.95
N PRO A 65 3.48 8.80 8.81
CA PRO A 65 2.87 10.13 8.76
C PRO A 65 3.11 10.91 10.05
N GLU A 66 3.09 12.24 9.98
CA GLU A 66 3.25 13.10 11.15
C GLU A 66 2.25 12.74 12.26
N GLY A 67 2.75 12.59 13.49
CA GLY A 67 1.92 12.30 14.67
C GLY A 67 1.50 10.83 14.84
N VAL A 68 1.95 9.91 13.98
CA VAL A 68 1.69 8.47 14.12
C VAL A 68 2.90 7.77 14.74
N GLU A 69 2.70 7.12 15.89
CA GLU A 69 3.69 6.25 16.52
C GLU A 69 3.47 4.78 16.13
N LEU A 70 4.54 3.99 16.12
CA LEU A 70 4.43 2.54 15.98
C LEU A 70 3.65 1.95 17.16
N PRO A 71 2.75 0.98 16.90
CA PRO A 71 2.00 0.33 17.96
C PRO A 71 2.93 -0.39 18.94
N ARG A 72 2.66 -0.25 20.24
CA ARG A 72 3.41 -0.96 21.29
C ARG A 72 2.98 -2.42 21.36
N ASN A 73 3.94 -3.31 21.60
CA ASN A 73 3.63 -4.72 21.83
C ASN A 73 2.83 -4.89 23.12
N VAL A 74 1.59 -5.38 23.01
CA VAL A 74 0.75 -5.73 24.15
C VAL A 74 1.01 -7.21 24.49
N PRO A 75 1.47 -7.54 25.71
CA PRO A 75 1.72 -8.93 26.10
C PRO A 75 0.42 -9.73 26.18
N ILE A 76 0.46 -10.98 25.73
CA ILE A 76 -0.68 -11.91 25.81
C ILE A 76 -0.79 -12.43 27.24
N GLU A 77 -1.89 -12.13 27.94
CA GLU A 77 -2.21 -12.76 29.22
C GLU A 77 -2.59 -14.22 28.99
N ARG A 78 -1.68 -15.15 29.33
CA ARG A 78 -2.00 -16.58 29.38
C ARG A 78 -2.59 -16.86 30.76
N GLY A 79 -3.90 -17.10 30.83
CA GLY A 79 -4.57 -17.49 32.07
C GLY A 79 -3.95 -18.76 32.65
N ASN A 80 -3.72 -18.76 33.96
CA ASN A 80 -3.26 -19.94 34.72
C ASN A 80 -4.39 -20.94 34.92
#